data_AF-A0A1G9FAC8-F1
#
_entry.id   AF-A0A1G9FAC8-F1
#
_cell.length_a   1.000
_cell.length_b   1.000
_cell.length_c   1.000
_cell.angle_alpha   90.00
_cell.angle_beta   90.00
_cell.angle_gamma   90.00
#
_symmetry.space_group_name_H-M   'P 1'
#
loop_
_entity.id
_entity.type
_entity.pdbx_description
1 polymer ?
#
loop_
_entity_poly.entity_id
_entity_poly.type
_entity_poly.pdbx_seq_one_letter_code
_entity_poly.pdbx_strand_id
1 'polypeptide(L)'
;MIIVLENKAASEILGASEAGYFNKLAAEFSLAANYQAIMHPSLPNYLALTSGTNAGITSDCKPRSCTADVRSIADEVTQTGRSWKMYAESMPTPCAAKNSGAYAVKHNPFMYYPAVTGDKAACADHVVPFRRLDQDLQSASTTPNYVFISPNMCNDTHNCPINTGDDWLSREVPKILGSQAFTTQNSLLVVTWDEGSDDDNRVATVFAGTAARKGFTSKTAYSHYSLLHTIEDVWGLTPLTDNVRKAPVMSDMLNR
;
A
#
# COMPACT_ATOMS: atom_id res chain seq x y z
N MET A 1 -0.20 -4.97 -6.31
CA MET A 1 -0.89 -3.72 -5.95
C MET A 1 -1.09 -3.67 -4.45
N ILE A 2 -0.98 -2.49 -3.84
CA ILE A 2 -1.13 -2.27 -2.39
C ILE A 2 -2.11 -1.11 -2.21
N ILE A 3 -3.16 -1.32 -1.41
CA ILE A 3 -4.06 -0.28 -0.92
C ILE A 3 -3.76 -0.10 0.56
N VAL A 4 -3.50 1.14 0.98
CA VAL A 4 -3.25 1.49 2.37
C VAL A 4 -4.36 2.41 2.86
N LEU A 5 -5.08 1.94 3.87
CA LEU A 5 -6.08 2.67 4.64
C LEU A 5 -5.45 3.24 5.92
N GLU A 6 -6.22 4.00 6.69
CA GLU A 6 -5.68 4.85 7.76
C GLU A 6 -6.24 4.54 9.15
N ASN A 7 -5.35 4.53 10.14
CA ASN A 7 -5.70 4.77 11.54
C ASN A 7 -6.79 3.84 12.12
N LYS A 8 -6.69 2.53 11.88
CA LYS A 8 -7.60 1.52 12.48
C LYS A 8 -6.83 0.31 12.96
N ALA A 9 -7.02 -0.01 14.23
CA ALA A 9 -6.49 -1.23 14.81
C ALA A 9 -7.19 -2.47 14.21
N ALA A 10 -6.48 -3.59 14.16
CA ALA A 10 -7.04 -4.85 13.67
C ALA A 10 -8.29 -5.28 14.44
N SER A 11 -8.38 -4.93 15.74
CA SER A 11 -9.53 -5.17 16.61
C SER A 11 -10.79 -4.40 16.20
N GLU A 12 -10.64 -3.25 15.53
CA GLU A 12 -11.75 -2.44 15.02
C GLU A 12 -12.28 -2.96 13.67
N ILE A 13 -11.46 -3.71 12.94
CA ILE A 13 -11.78 -4.18 11.58
C ILE A 13 -12.22 -5.64 11.59
N LEU A 14 -11.45 -6.53 12.21
CA LEU A 14 -11.66 -7.98 12.11
C LEU A 14 -12.92 -8.39 12.88
N GLY A 15 -13.90 -8.92 12.14
CA GLY A 15 -15.20 -9.32 12.65
C GLY A 15 -16.23 -8.18 12.79
N ALA A 16 -15.84 -6.92 12.52
CA ALA A 16 -16.76 -5.79 12.58
C ALA A 16 -17.75 -5.79 11.41
N SER A 17 -19.02 -5.47 11.70
CA SER A 17 -20.07 -5.35 10.68
C SER A 17 -19.82 -4.21 9.68
N GLU A 18 -19.18 -3.15 10.14
CA GLU A 18 -18.84 -1.95 9.40
C GLU A 18 -17.70 -2.20 8.40
N ALA A 19 -16.93 -3.29 8.56
CA ALA A 19 -15.88 -3.72 7.66
C ALA A 19 -16.28 -5.02 6.91
N GLY A 20 -17.56 -5.13 6.52
CA GLY A 20 -18.14 -6.37 6.00
C GLY A 20 -17.46 -6.87 4.72
N TYR A 21 -17.13 -5.98 3.79
CA TYR A 21 -16.43 -6.32 2.56
C TYR A 21 -14.99 -6.77 2.83
N PHE A 22 -14.24 -6.04 3.65
CA PHE A 22 -12.89 -6.44 4.04
C PHE A 22 -12.88 -7.82 4.70
N ASN A 23 -13.79 -8.08 5.65
CA ASN A 23 -13.89 -9.38 6.32
C ASN A 23 -14.28 -10.50 5.36
N LYS A 24 -15.11 -10.23 4.35
CA LYS A 24 -15.40 -11.19 3.27
C LYS A 24 -14.13 -11.50 2.47
N LEU A 25 -13.34 -10.48 2.12
CA LEU A 25 -12.08 -10.65 1.41
C LEU A 25 -11.08 -11.49 2.24
N ALA A 26 -11.00 -11.21 3.55
CA ALA A 26 -10.16 -11.95 4.49
C ALA A 26 -10.56 -13.43 4.61
N ALA A 27 -11.85 -13.74 4.56
CA ALA A 27 -12.36 -15.10 4.60
C ALA A 27 -12.13 -15.84 3.27
N GLU A 28 -12.19 -15.15 2.13
CA GLU A 28 -11.99 -15.74 0.80
C GLU A 28 -10.51 -16.00 0.50
N PHE A 29 -9.62 -15.10 0.92
CA PHE A 29 -8.20 -15.16 0.60
C PHE A 29 -7.31 -15.37 1.83
N SER A 30 -6.18 -14.67 1.92
CA SER A 30 -5.18 -14.86 2.97
C SER A 30 -5.15 -13.68 3.92
N LEU A 31 -5.46 -13.93 5.19
CA LEU A 31 -5.39 -12.95 6.27
C LEU A 31 -4.07 -13.10 7.06
N ALA A 32 -3.36 -12.00 7.25
CA ALA A 32 -2.31 -11.91 8.27
C ALA A 32 -2.96 -11.46 9.59
N ALA A 33 -3.19 -12.39 10.52
CA ALA A 33 -3.85 -12.10 11.80
C ALA A 33 -2.91 -11.48 12.85
N ASN A 34 -1.61 -11.39 12.56
CA ASN A 34 -0.58 -10.85 13.43
C ASN A 34 0.36 -9.94 12.65
N TYR A 35 -0.17 -8.80 12.19
CA TYR A 35 0.54 -7.84 11.36
C TYR A 35 0.68 -6.49 12.09
N GLN A 36 1.93 -6.07 12.29
CA GLN A 36 2.32 -4.93 13.11
C GLN A 36 2.70 -3.73 12.24
N ALA A 37 2.08 -2.58 12.43
CA ALA A 37 2.58 -1.33 11.87
C ALA A 37 3.87 -0.89 12.60
N ILE A 38 4.65 0.00 12.00
CA ILE A 38 6.01 0.29 12.49
C ILE A 38 6.00 1.29 13.65
N MET A 39 5.21 2.34 13.55
CA MET A 39 5.15 3.38 14.58
C MET A 39 3.92 4.26 14.44
N HIS A 40 3.86 5.31 15.26
CA HIS A 40 2.99 6.47 15.06
C HIS A 40 3.83 7.73 14.80
N PRO A 41 3.37 8.70 13.97
CA PRO A 41 2.11 8.73 13.20
C PRO A 41 2.24 8.10 11.79
N SER A 42 1.25 8.32 10.92
CA SER A 42 1.13 7.81 9.55
C SER A 42 2.38 7.85 8.66
N LEU A 43 2.95 9.03 8.37
CA LEU A 43 3.96 9.20 7.31
C LEU A 43 5.16 8.22 7.45
N PRO A 44 5.76 8.04 8.64
CA PRO A 44 6.78 7.03 8.85
C PRO A 44 6.41 5.61 8.38
N ASN A 45 5.15 5.19 8.51
CA ASN A 45 4.68 3.86 8.06
C ASN A 45 4.64 3.76 6.53
N TYR A 46 4.19 4.81 5.84
CA TYR A 46 4.25 4.86 4.37
C TYR A 46 5.69 4.78 3.85
N LEU A 47 6.63 5.46 4.51
CA LEU A 47 8.05 5.36 4.19
C LEU A 47 8.58 3.95 4.48
N ALA A 48 8.19 3.33 5.60
CA ALA A 48 8.59 1.97 5.94
C ALA A 48 8.10 0.95 4.90
N LEU A 49 6.85 1.06 4.45
CA LEU A 49 6.24 0.23 3.40
C LEU A 49 6.95 0.31 2.06
N THR A 50 7.61 1.45 1.75
CA THR A 50 8.14 1.73 0.41
C THR A 50 9.66 1.91 0.37
N SER A 51 10.35 1.96 1.52
CA SER A 51 11.82 2.06 1.59
C SER A 51 12.47 1.19 2.65
N GLY A 52 11.69 0.48 3.49
CA GLY A 52 12.28 -0.37 4.52
C GLY A 52 12.88 0.39 5.70
N THR A 53 12.59 1.69 5.80
CA THR A 53 13.03 2.60 6.85
C THR A 53 12.07 3.78 6.91
N ASN A 54 12.05 4.53 8.01
CA ASN A 54 11.39 5.83 8.08
C ASN A 54 12.34 6.99 7.69
N ALA A 55 13.57 6.70 7.27
CA ALA A 55 14.62 7.68 6.94
C ALA A 55 14.90 8.70 8.07
N GLY A 56 14.66 8.31 9.33
CA GLY A 56 14.80 9.20 10.49
C GLY A 56 13.64 10.19 10.66
N ILE A 57 12.60 10.11 9.83
CA ILE A 57 11.37 10.89 9.95
C ILE A 57 10.46 10.18 10.95
N THR A 58 10.16 10.84 12.07
CA THR A 58 9.35 10.29 13.17
C THR A 58 8.04 11.05 13.40
N SER A 59 7.71 11.99 12.52
CA SER A 59 6.48 12.78 12.60
C SER A 59 6.00 13.17 11.21
N ASP A 60 4.70 13.47 11.10
CA ASP A 60 4.11 13.99 9.87
C ASP A 60 4.71 15.36 9.53
N CYS A 61 5.16 15.48 8.29
CA CYS A 61 5.77 16.69 7.77
C CYS A 61 5.40 16.89 6.30
N LYS A 62 5.57 18.12 5.80
CA LYS A 62 5.31 18.42 4.39
C LYS A 62 6.52 17.99 3.55
N PRO A 63 6.31 17.56 2.29
CA PRO A 63 7.40 17.36 1.36
C PRO A 63 8.34 18.57 1.32
N ARG A 64 9.65 18.33 1.21
CA ARG A 64 10.75 19.31 1.30
C ARG A 64 11.05 19.88 2.69
N SER A 65 10.09 19.92 3.61
CA SER A 65 10.39 20.22 5.02
C SER A 65 11.07 19.04 5.70
N CYS A 66 10.75 17.83 5.23
CA CYS A 66 11.48 16.61 5.47
C CYS A 66 11.58 15.87 4.13
N THR A 67 12.71 15.20 3.92
CA THR A 67 12.96 14.40 2.72
C THR A 67 13.58 13.09 3.15
N ALA A 68 13.09 12.00 2.58
CA ALA A 68 13.67 10.69 2.77
C ALA A 68 14.73 10.49 1.68
N ASP A 69 15.98 10.89 1.95
CA ASP A 69 17.09 10.69 1.02
C ASP A 69 17.66 9.26 1.15
N VAL A 70 16.82 8.30 0.77
CA VAL A 70 17.09 6.86 0.82
C VAL A 70 16.55 6.23 -0.46
N ARG A 71 17.05 5.04 -0.80
CA ARG A 71 16.45 4.23 -1.88
C ARG A 71 15.07 3.74 -1.46
N SER A 72 14.19 3.64 -2.44
CA SER A 72 12.83 3.15 -2.31
C SER A 72 12.56 2.02 -3.29
N ILE A 73 11.43 1.34 -3.14
CA ILE A 73 10.95 0.32 -4.05
C ILE A 73 10.76 0.86 -5.49
N ALA A 74 10.52 2.16 -5.65
CA ALA A 74 10.47 2.78 -6.98
C ALA A 74 11.82 2.67 -7.70
N ASP A 75 12.94 2.81 -6.99
CA ASP A 75 14.28 2.66 -7.56
C ASP A 75 14.53 1.23 -8.04
N GLU A 76 14.15 0.22 -7.24
CA GLU A 76 14.37 -1.18 -7.58
C GLU A 76 13.48 -1.67 -8.72
N VAL A 77 12.21 -1.26 -8.71
CA VAL A 77 11.27 -1.57 -9.78
C VAL A 77 11.74 -0.96 -11.10
N THR A 78 12.16 0.31 -11.07
CA THR A 78 12.71 1.00 -12.25
C THR A 78 14.00 0.33 -12.75
N GLN A 79 14.93 -0.01 -11.85
CA GLN A 79 16.21 -0.64 -12.21
C GLN A 79 16.03 -2.00 -12.90
N THR A 80 14.94 -2.70 -12.62
CA THR A 80 14.63 -4.00 -13.25
C THR A 80 13.77 -3.88 -14.50
N GLY A 81 13.53 -2.66 -15.01
CA GLY A 81 12.72 -2.41 -16.20
C GLY A 81 11.22 -2.65 -15.99
N ARG A 82 10.78 -2.82 -14.74
CA ARG A 82 9.38 -2.95 -14.38
C ARG A 82 8.77 -1.56 -14.21
N SER A 83 7.47 -1.45 -14.49
CA SER A 83 6.73 -0.20 -14.31
C SER A 83 6.16 -0.09 -12.90
N TRP A 84 6.07 1.12 -12.38
CA TRP A 84 5.38 1.41 -11.13
C TRP A 84 4.50 2.64 -11.27
N LYS A 85 3.42 2.72 -10.48
CA LYS A 85 2.69 3.97 -10.26
C LYS A 85 2.15 4.07 -8.84
N MET A 86 2.05 5.31 -8.38
CA MET A 86 1.25 5.69 -7.22
C MET A 86 -0.03 6.37 -7.67
N TYR A 87 -1.16 5.94 -7.13
CA TYR A 87 -2.48 6.51 -7.36
C TYR A 87 -3.04 7.07 -6.06
N ALA A 88 -3.23 8.39 -5.99
CA ALA A 88 -3.86 9.03 -4.84
C ALA A 88 -5.23 9.58 -5.18
N GLU A 89 -6.23 9.24 -4.39
CA GLU A 89 -7.57 9.75 -4.58
C GLU A 89 -7.66 11.23 -4.18
N SER A 90 -8.49 11.98 -4.90
CA SER A 90 -8.60 13.44 -4.77
C SER A 90 -7.33 14.24 -5.09
N MET A 91 -6.23 13.60 -5.51
CA MET A 91 -5.04 14.33 -5.97
C MET A 91 -5.41 15.23 -7.17
N PRO A 92 -5.17 16.55 -7.09
CA PRO A 92 -5.70 17.49 -8.07
C PRO A 92 -5.00 17.35 -9.43
N THR A 93 -3.69 17.18 -9.40
CA THR A 93 -2.80 17.06 -10.57
C THR A 93 -1.69 16.06 -10.26
N PRO A 94 -1.09 15.42 -11.27
CA PRO A 94 0.10 14.59 -11.06
C PRO A 94 1.21 15.32 -10.28
N CYS A 95 1.97 14.56 -9.50
CA CYS A 95 3.08 15.07 -8.68
C CYS A 95 2.69 16.21 -7.72
N ALA A 96 1.43 16.26 -7.25
CA ALA A 96 0.99 17.29 -6.30
C ALA A 96 1.70 17.13 -4.94
N ALA A 97 2.47 18.15 -4.54
CA ALA A 97 3.30 18.12 -3.32
C ALA A 97 2.62 18.75 -2.09
N LYS A 98 1.29 18.97 -2.12
CA LYS A 98 0.53 19.64 -1.05
C LYS A 98 -0.87 19.04 -0.96
N ASN A 99 -1.45 19.12 0.24
CA ASN A 99 -2.84 18.75 0.48
C ASN A 99 -3.78 19.57 -0.41
N SER A 100 -4.88 18.97 -0.85
CA SER A 100 -5.92 19.62 -1.65
C SER A 100 -7.25 18.90 -1.46
N GLY A 101 -8.28 19.60 -0.96
CA GLY A 101 -9.54 18.94 -0.61
C GLY A 101 -9.29 17.77 0.35
N ALA A 102 -9.77 16.58 -0.01
CA ALA A 102 -9.57 15.35 0.76
C ALA A 102 -8.24 14.62 0.46
N TYR A 103 -7.39 15.14 -0.42
CA TYR A 103 -6.06 14.59 -0.66
C TYR A 103 -5.08 15.04 0.43
N ALA A 104 -4.44 14.08 1.10
CA ALA A 104 -3.34 14.30 2.03
C ALA A 104 -2.02 13.81 1.44
N VAL A 105 -1.05 14.73 1.29
CA VAL A 105 0.24 14.38 0.69
C VAL A 105 1.06 13.42 1.56
N LYS A 106 0.82 13.40 2.87
CA LYS A 106 1.49 12.50 3.80
C LYS A 106 1.22 11.01 3.55
N HIS A 107 0.11 10.66 2.90
CA HIS A 107 -0.21 9.28 2.49
C HIS A 107 0.44 8.90 1.14
N ASN A 108 1.27 9.79 0.58
CA ASN A 108 2.01 9.56 -0.65
C ASN A 108 3.52 9.59 -0.38
N PRO A 109 4.14 8.44 -0.04
CA PRO A 109 5.56 8.40 0.32
C PRO A 109 6.47 8.85 -0.82
N PHE A 110 6.05 8.66 -2.06
CA PHE A 110 6.86 9.00 -3.24
C PHE A 110 7.10 10.50 -3.41
N MET A 111 6.31 11.36 -2.75
CA MET A 111 6.57 12.80 -2.71
C MET A 111 7.69 13.21 -1.73
N TYR A 112 8.21 12.27 -0.93
CA TYR A 112 9.28 12.51 0.04
C TYR A 112 10.65 12.03 -0.45
N TYR A 113 10.71 11.25 -1.52
CA TYR A 113 11.97 10.79 -2.13
C TYR A 113 12.50 11.82 -3.14
N PRO A 114 13.70 12.39 -2.92
CA PRO A 114 14.34 13.27 -3.91
C PRO A 114 14.56 12.57 -5.26
N ALA A 115 14.85 11.26 -5.26
CA ALA A 115 15.01 10.45 -6.47
C ALA A 115 13.75 10.44 -7.35
N VAL A 116 12.56 10.50 -6.75
CA VAL A 116 11.29 10.59 -7.49
C VAL A 116 10.98 12.03 -7.89
N THR A 117 11.12 12.97 -6.95
CA THR A 117 10.64 14.36 -7.15
C THR A 117 11.63 15.27 -7.87
N GLY A 118 12.89 14.84 -8.02
CA GLY A 118 13.95 15.58 -8.71
C GLY A 118 13.69 15.72 -10.22
N ASP A 119 13.11 14.70 -10.85
CA ASP A 119 12.59 14.77 -12.21
C ASP A 119 11.06 14.95 -12.19
N LYS A 120 10.62 16.16 -12.54
CA LYS A 120 9.19 16.50 -12.53
C LYS A 120 8.37 15.75 -13.58
N ALA A 121 8.96 15.42 -14.71
CA ALA A 121 8.26 14.69 -15.77
C ALA A 121 8.04 13.24 -15.34
N ALA A 122 9.11 12.59 -14.89
CA ALA A 122 9.02 11.24 -14.34
C ALA A 122 8.05 11.17 -13.14
N CYS A 123 8.14 12.13 -12.21
CA CYS A 123 7.18 12.22 -11.11
C CYS A 123 5.73 12.36 -11.59
N ALA A 124 5.46 13.18 -12.61
CA ALA A 124 4.12 13.36 -13.15
C ALA A 124 3.59 12.13 -13.91
N ASP A 125 4.47 11.27 -14.43
CA ASP A 125 4.09 10.03 -15.10
C ASP A 125 3.81 8.89 -14.10
N HIS A 126 4.51 8.88 -12.97
CA HIS A 126 4.42 7.81 -11.97
C HIS A 126 3.49 8.13 -10.79
N VAL A 127 3.38 9.38 -10.37
CA VAL A 127 2.60 9.82 -9.21
C VAL A 127 1.37 10.59 -9.67
N VAL A 128 0.23 9.90 -9.73
CA VAL A 128 -0.93 10.35 -10.49
C VAL A 128 -2.24 10.33 -9.68
N PRO A 129 -3.26 11.11 -10.10
CA PRO A 129 -4.60 11.01 -9.53
C PRO A 129 -5.24 9.63 -9.71
N PHE A 130 -5.94 9.13 -8.69
CA PHE A 130 -6.59 7.81 -8.67
C PHE A 130 -7.49 7.52 -9.87
N ARG A 131 -8.17 8.55 -10.40
CA ARG A 131 -9.00 8.45 -11.62
C ARG A 131 -8.26 7.92 -12.87
N ARG A 132 -6.93 7.84 -12.85
CA ARG A 132 -6.13 7.23 -13.92
C ARG A 132 -6.11 5.70 -13.86
N LEU A 133 -6.41 5.10 -12.70
CA LEU A 133 -6.31 3.65 -12.49
C LEU A 133 -7.22 2.87 -13.46
N ASP A 134 -8.47 3.30 -13.63
CA ASP A 134 -9.44 2.63 -14.53
C ASP A 134 -8.92 2.51 -15.97
N GLN A 135 -8.18 3.52 -16.46
CA GLN A 135 -7.56 3.49 -17.78
C GLN A 135 -6.41 2.47 -17.83
N ASP A 136 -5.57 2.44 -16.80
CA ASP A 136 -4.42 1.53 -16.75
C ASP A 136 -4.85 0.06 -16.56
N LEU A 137 -5.98 -0.19 -15.89
CA LEU A 137 -6.55 -1.53 -15.69
C LEU A 137 -7.17 -2.17 -16.96
N GLN A 138 -7.31 -1.41 -18.06
CA GLN A 138 -7.96 -1.91 -19.29
C GLN A 138 -7.23 -3.08 -19.95
N SER A 139 -5.91 -3.21 -19.73
CA SER A 139 -5.10 -4.31 -20.27
C SER A 139 -3.98 -4.69 -19.31
N ALA A 140 -3.48 -5.93 -19.43
CA ALA A 140 -2.33 -6.38 -18.67
C ALA A 140 -1.05 -5.57 -19.00
N SER A 141 -0.90 -5.08 -20.24
CA SER A 141 0.25 -4.27 -20.66
C SER A 141 0.23 -2.83 -20.15
N THR A 142 -0.95 -2.27 -19.86
CA THR A 142 -1.10 -0.91 -19.33
C THR A 142 -1.11 -0.87 -17.82
N THR A 143 -1.39 -2.00 -17.17
CA THR A 143 -1.38 -2.11 -15.70
C THR A 143 0.08 -2.11 -15.20
N PRO A 144 0.47 -1.18 -14.30
CA PRO A 144 1.84 -1.17 -13.79
C PRO A 144 2.17 -2.42 -12.96
N ASN A 145 3.43 -2.84 -12.96
CA ASN A 145 3.85 -4.02 -12.18
C ASN A 145 3.77 -3.77 -10.67
N TYR A 146 4.23 -2.60 -10.21
CA TYR A 146 4.06 -2.14 -8.84
C TYR A 146 3.02 -1.02 -8.78
N VAL A 147 2.04 -1.15 -7.90
CA VAL A 147 0.98 -0.15 -7.73
C VAL A 147 0.80 0.11 -6.24
N PHE A 148 0.87 1.38 -5.87
CA PHE A 148 0.53 1.86 -4.54
C PHE A 148 -0.68 2.79 -4.62
N ILE A 149 -1.71 2.51 -3.84
CA ILE A 149 -2.98 3.24 -3.85
C ILE A 149 -3.21 3.81 -2.46
N SER A 150 -3.48 5.12 -2.40
CA SER A 150 -3.95 5.80 -1.20
C SER A 150 -5.32 6.41 -1.49
N PRO A 151 -6.39 5.92 -0.83
CA PRO A 151 -7.69 6.59 -0.86
C PRO A 151 -7.60 7.97 -0.20
N ASN A 152 -8.64 8.78 -0.37
CA ASN A 152 -8.67 10.11 0.25
C ASN A 152 -8.99 9.98 1.74
N MET A 153 -8.82 11.07 2.49
CA MET A 153 -9.00 11.14 3.96
C MET A 153 -10.36 10.65 4.49
N CYS A 154 -11.37 10.44 3.64
CA CYS A 154 -12.65 9.84 4.03
C CYS A 154 -12.67 8.35 3.68
N ASN A 155 -12.31 7.99 2.45
CA ASN A 155 -12.33 6.61 1.97
C ASN A 155 -11.20 5.74 2.57
N ASP A 156 -10.15 6.36 3.11
CA ASP A 156 -9.11 5.67 3.90
C ASP A 156 -9.54 5.44 5.36
N THR A 157 -10.71 5.93 5.78
CA THR A 157 -11.26 5.88 7.14
C THR A 157 -10.59 6.81 8.17
N HIS A 158 -9.71 7.73 7.76
CA HIS A 158 -9.07 8.67 8.68
C HIS A 158 -10.09 9.66 9.28
N ASN A 159 -10.93 10.28 8.44
CA ASN A 159 -11.91 11.29 8.85
C ASN A 159 -13.37 10.80 8.79
N CYS A 160 -13.60 9.59 8.27
CA CYS A 160 -14.92 9.03 8.08
C CYS A 160 -15.02 7.63 8.72
N PRO A 161 -16.24 7.15 9.04
CA PRO A 161 -16.42 5.86 9.67
C PRO A 161 -15.94 4.70 8.78
N ILE A 162 -15.65 3.56 9.42
CA ILE A 162 -15.12 2.34 8.77
C ILE A 162 -15.96 1.92 7.56
N ASN A 163 -17.29 1.98 7.66
CA ASN A 163 -18.19 1.60 6.56
C ASN A 163 -18.02 2.46 5.30
N THR A 164 -17.53 3.69 5.41
CA THR A 164 -17.28 4.55 4.25
C THR A 164 -16.10 4.03 3.44
N GLY A 165 -15.03 3.61 4.13
CA GLY A 165 -13.88 2.98 3.49
C GLY A 165 -14.20 1.56 3.00
N ASP A 166 -14.98 0.80 3.76
CA ASP A 166 -15.42 -0.55 3.33
C ASP A 166 -16.31 -0.49 2.08
N ASP A 167 -17.23 0.48 2.01
CA ASP A 167 -18.01 0.77 0.80
C ASP A 167 -17.11 1.14 -0.38
N TRP A 168 -16.05 1.91 -0.15
CA TRP A 168 -15.06 2.23 -1.18
C TRP A 168 -14.32 0.97 -1.65
N LEU A 169 -13.84 0.13 -0.73
CA LEU A 169 -13.22 -1.15 -1.07
C LEU A 169 -14.17 -2.03 -1.89
N SER A 170 -15.45 -2.09 -1.51
CA SER A 170 -16.46 -2.91 -2.18
C SER A 170 -16.70 -2.50 -3.65
N ARG A 171 -16.40 -1.25 -4.01
CA ARG A 171 -16.51 -0.74 -5.38
C ARG A 171 -15.21 -0.91 -6.17
N GLU A 172 -14.06 -0.64 -5.55
CA GLU A 172 -12.78 -0.57 -6.26
C GLU A 172 -12.04 -1.92 -6.33
N VAL A 173 -12.07 -2.71 -5.26
CA VAL A 173 -11.38 -4.00 -5.23
C VAL A 173 -11.92 -4.99 -6.29
N PRO A 174 -13.25 -5.10 -6.54
CA PRO A 174 -13.74 -5.97 -7.62
C PRO A 174 -13.27 -5.54 -9.01
N LYS A 175 -13.10 -4.24 -9.27
CA LYS A 175 -12.54 -3.75 -10.55
C LYS A 175 -11.10 -4.20 -10.72
N ILE A 176 -10.30 -4.10 -9.64
CA ILE A 176 -8.90 -4.54 -9.64
C ILE A 176 -8.82 -6.06 -9.86
N LEU A 177 -9.52 -6.85 -9.03
CA LEU A 177 -9.48 -8.31 -9.11
C LEU A 177 -10.08 -8.85 -10.42
N GLY A 178 -11.02 -8.12 -11.03
CA GLY A 178 -11.61 -8.43 -12.34
C GLY A 178 -10.83 -7.90 -13.54
N SER A 179 -9.74 -7.15 -13.35
CA SER A 179 -8.95 -6.58 -14.44
C SER A 179 -8.18 -7.65 -15.22
N GLN A 180 -7.73 -7.30 -16.44
CA GLN A 180 -6.96 -8.21 -17.28
C GLN A 180 -5.67 -8.68 -16.58
N ALA A 181 -4.95 -7.80 -15.89
CA ALA A 181 -3.75 -8.18 -15.14
C ALA A 181 -4.04 -9.21 -14.03
N PHE A 182 -5.17 -9.08 -13.33
CA PHE A 182 -5.51 -10.01 -12.23
C PHE A 182 -6.12 -11.32 -12.69
N THR A 183 -6.79 -11.32 -13.83
CA THR A 183 -7.47 -12.52 -14.37
C THR A 183 -6.59 -13.34 -15.30
N THR A 184 -5.54 -12.75 -15.88
CA THR A 184 -4.67 -13.43 -16.86
C THR A 184 -3.22 -13.62 -16.40
N GLN A 185 -2.81 -12.98 -15.30
CA GLN A 185 -1.45 -13.07 -14.76
C GLN A 185 -1.46 -13.46 -13.28
N ASN A 186 -0.29 -13.84 -12.76
CA ASN A 186 -0.12 -14.08 -11.32
C ASN A 186 0.03 -12.75 -10.60
N SER A 187 -1.08 -12.25 -10.04
CA SER A 187 -1.21 -10.89 -9.52
C SER A 187 -1.64 -10.90 -8.06
N LEU A 188 -1.01 -10.02 -7.28
CA LEU A 188 -1.28 -9.84 -5.86
C LEU A 188 -1.89 -8.47 -5.60
N LEU A 189 -3.01 -8.44 -4.87
CA LEU A 189 -3.55 -7.27 -4.22
C LEU A 189 -3.32 -7.41 -2.72
N VAL A 190 -2.82 -6.37 -2.09
CA VAL A 190 -2.72 -6.26 -0.64
C VAL A 190 -3.60 -5.10 -0.18
N VAL A 191 -4.44 -5.34 0.84
CA VAL A 191 -5.20 -4.29 1.54
C VAL A 191 -4.74 -4.29 2.99
N THR A 192 -4.26 -3.15 3.47
CA THR A 192 -3.69 -2.96 4.81
C THR A 192 -4.00 -1.57 5.34
N TRP A 193 -3.63 -1.29 6.58
CA TRP A 193 -3.66 0.04 7.20
C TRP A 193 -2.22 0.48 7.51
N ASP A 194 -2.00 1.78 7.58
CA ASP A 194 -0.71 2.38 7.93
C ASP A 194 -0.38 2.24 9.43
N GLU A 195 -1.36 2.39 10.29
CA GLU A 195 -1.24 2.32 11.74
C GLU A 195 -2.58 1.95 12.41
N GLY A 196 -2.48 1.37 13.60
CA GLY A 196 -3.59 1.18 14.52
C GLY A 196 -3.99 2.49 15.18
N SER A 197 -5.20 2.53 15.76
CA SER A 197 -5.62 3.65 16.60
C SER A 197 -5.21 3.47 18.08
N ASP A 198 -4.59 2.33 18.40
CA ASP A 198 -4.20 1.89 19.74
C ASP A 198 -2.68 1.70 19.88
N ASP A 199 -2.22 1.55 21.14
CA ASP A 199 -0.79 1.35 21.44
C ASP A 199 -0.26 -0.02 20.98
N ASP A 200 -1.14 -1.01 20.76
CA ASP A 200 -0.76 -2.31 20.19
C ASP A 200 -0.34 -2.16 18.74
N ASN A 201 -0.84 -1.15 18.02
CA ASN A 201 -0.49 -0.77 16.64
C ASN A 201 -0.54 -1.94 15.63
N ARG A 202 -1.37 -2.93 15.92
CA ARG A 202 -1.61 -4.07 15.05
C ARG A 202 -2.69 -3.71 14.05
N VAL A 203 -2.45 -3.97 12.77
CA VAL A 203 -3.36 -3.62 11.67
C VAL A 203 -3.84 -4.86 10.91
N ALA A 204 -5.06 -4.79 10.38
CA ALA A 204 -5.57 -5.88 9.55
C ALA A 204 -4.87 -5.89 8.18
N THR A 205 -4.48 -7.06 7.66
CA THR A 205 -3.85 -7.15 6.33
C THR A 205 -4.30 -8.39 5.59
N VAL A 206 -4.78 -8.21 4.36
CA VAL A 206 -5.23 -9.30 3.48
C VAL A 206 -4.46 -9.29 2.17
N PHE A 207 -4.03 -10.48 1.75
CA PHE A 207 -3.56 -10.77 0.40
C PHE A 207 -4.72 -11.36 -0.40
N ALA A 208 -4.97 -10.85 -1.60
CA ALA A 208 -6.02 -11.29 -2.51
C ALA A 208 -5.50 -11.37 -3.96
N GLY A 209 -6.25 -12.07 -4.83
CA GLY A 209 -5.88 -12.30 -6.23
C GLY A 209 -5.29 -13.68 -6.48
N THR A 210 -4.81 -13.93 -7.70
CA THR A 210 -4.31 -15.25 -8.15
C THR A 210 -3.04 -15.69 -7.43
N ALA A 211 -2.22 -14.73 -6.99
CA ALA A 211 -1.01 -14.97 -6.22
C ALA A 211 -1.26 -15.23 -4.73
N ALA A 212 -2.47 -14.96 -4.21
CA ALA A 212 -2.79 -15.16 -2.80
C ALA A 212 -3.38 -16.55 -2.55
N ARG A 213 -3.00 -17.16 -1.43
CA ARG A 213 -3.63 -18.42 -0.99
C ARG A 213 -5.08 -18.14 -0.58
N LYS A 214 -5.98 -19.09 -0.86
CA LYS A 214 -7.41 -18.97 -0.54
C LYS A 214 -7.75 -19.53 0.84
N GLY A 215 -8.65 -18.87 1.55
CA GLY A 215 -9.19 -19.30 2.85
C GLY A 215 -8.12 -19.60 3.90
N PHE A 216 -7.07 -18.79 3.97
CA PHE A 216 -5.93 -19.03 4.86
C PHE A 216 -5.76 -17.89 5.87
N THR A 217 -5.37 -18.23 7.09
CA THR A 217 -5.02 -17.25 8.12
C THR A 217 -3.63 -17.57 8.65
N SER A 218 -2.69 -16.66 8.44
CA SER A 218 -1.38 -16.73 9.05
C SER A 218 -1.40 -16.10 10.45
N LYS A 219 -0.71 -16.75 11.40
CA LYS A 219 -0.45 -16.23 12.74
C LYS A 219 1.00 -15.76 12.92
N THR A 220 1.82 -15.88 11.88
CA THR A 220 3.21 -15.43 11.87
C THR A 220 3.25 -13.92 12.11
N ALA A 221 4.20 -13.46 12.92
CA ALA A 221 4.39 -12.05 13.17
C ALA A 221 4.96 -11.37 11.91
N TYR A 222 4.19 -10.47 11.32
CA TYR A 222 4.55 -9.70 10.14
C TYR A 222 4.54 -8.20 10.45
N SER A 223 5.15 -7.41 9.58
CA SER A 223 5.11 -5.94 9.64
C SER A 223 5.13 -5.31 8.24
N HIS A 224 5.11 -3.98 8.15
CA HIS A 224 5.36 -3.28 6.89
C HIS A 224 6.67 -3.70 6.21
N TYR A 225 7.70 -3.99 6.99
CA TYR A 225 8.95 -4.53 6.46
C TYR A 225 8.78 -5.94 5.89
N SER A 226 7.93 -6.79 6.47
CA SER A 226 7.60 -8.11 5.92
C SER A 226 6.91 -8.01 4.57
N LEU A 227 6.00 -7.05 4.40
CA LEU A 227 5.33 -6.84 3.12
C LEU A 227 6.33 -6.40 2.04
N LEU A 228 7.19 -5.43 2.35
CA LEU A 228 8.24 -5.00 1.42
C LEU A 228 9.21 -6.16 1.11
N HIS A 229 9.66 -6.91 2.12
CA HIS A 229 10.53 -8.07 1.91
C HIS A 229 9.88 -9.11 1.01
N THR A 230 8.57 -9.32 1.16
CA THR A 230 7.82 -10.26 0.31
C THR A 230 7.83 -9.82 -1.15
N ILE A 231 7.68 -8.52 -1.42
CA ILE A 231 7.71 -7.96 -2.78
C ILE A 231 9.10 -8.08 -3.39
N GLU A 232 10.14 -7.78 -2.61
CA GLU A 232 11.52 -7.93 -3.04
C GLU A 232 11.88 -9.40 -3.32
N ASP A 233 11.51 -10.32 -2.43
CA ASP A 233 11.77 -11.76 -2.55
C ASP A 233 11.12 -12.35 -3.81
N VAL A 234 9.83 -12.08 -4.05
CA VAL A 234 9.13 -12.63 -5.23
C VAL A 234 9.67 -12.10 -6.56
N TRP A 235 10.35 -10.95 -6.55
CA TRP A 235 10.97 -10.37 -7.74
C TRP A 235 12.48 -10.62 -7.82
N GLY A 236 13.06 -11.34 -6.85
CA GLY A 236 14.50 -11.60 -6.78
C GLY A 236 15.33 -10.33 -6.56
N LEU A 237 14.74 -9.32 -5.91
CA LEU A 237 15.41 -8.08 -5.55
C LEU A 237 16.24 -8.27 -4.28
N THR A 238 17.28 -7.45 -4.12
CA THR A 238 18.07 -7.44 -2.88
C THR A 238 17.37 -6.53 -1.88
N PRO A 239 17.16 -6.95 -0.62
CA PRO A 239 16.45 -6.10 0.33
C PRO A 239 17.06 -4.72 0.52
N LEU A 240 16.22 -3.67 0.42
CA LEU A 240 16.63 -2.27 0.50
C LEU A 240 17.38 -1.94 1.80
N THR A 241 16.99 -2.56 2.90
CA THR A 241 17.59 -2.32 4.23
C THR A 241 17.71 -3.61 5.04
N ASP A 242 18.49 -3.55 6.11
CA ASP A 242 18.59 -4.64 7.08
C ASP A 242 17.27 -4.89 7.84
N ASN A 243 16.42 -3.87 8.01
CA ASN A 243 15.10 -4.06 8.62
C ASN A 243 14.24 -4.99 7.77
N VAL A 244 14.28 -4.80 6.44
CA VAL A 244 13.56 -5.62 5.48
C VAL A 244 14.16 -7.02 5.43
N ARG A 245 15.49 -7.14 5.29
CA ARG A 245 16.20 -8.42 5.29
C ARG A 245 15.89 -9.31 6.50
N LYS A 246 15.72 -8.70 7.69
CA LYS A 246 15.43 -9.42 8.94
C LYS A 246 13.95 -9.73 9.13
N ALA A 247 13.06 -9.00 8.46
CA ALA A 247 11.63 -9.25 8.55
C ALA A 247 11.28 -10.59 7.86
N PRO A 248 10.35 -11.39 8.39
CA PRO A 248 9.96 -12.63 7.71
C PRO A 248 9.21 -12.35 6.41
N VAL A 249 9.50 -13.12 5.37
CA VAL A 249 8.74 -13.12 4.11
C VAL A 249 7.39 -13.79 4.33
N MET A 250 6.31 -13.18 3.83
CA MET A 250 4.91 -13.63 3.95
C MET A 250 4.59 -14.78 2.98
N SER A 251 5.50 -15.75 2.88
CA SER A 251 5.46 -16.82 1.86
C SER A 251 4.32 -17.82 2.08
N ASP A 252 3.85 -17.98 3.31
CA ASP A 252 2.72 -18.86 3.67
C ASP A 252 1.36 -18.32 3.20
N MET A 253 1.28 -17.01 2.93
CA MET A 253 0.09 -16.33 2.40
C MET A 253 0.03 -16.34 0.87
N LEU A 254 1.10 -16.76 0.19
CA LEU A 254 1.17 -16.83 -1.26
C LEU A 254 0.74 -18.22 -1.77
N ASN A 255 0.07 -18.22 -2.91
CA ASN A 255 -0.25 -19.42 -3.68
C ASN A 255 0.97 -19.77 -4.55
N ARG A 256 1.83 -20.65 -4.04
CA ARG A 256 3.02 -21.15 -4.75
C ARG A 256 2.71 -22.41 -5.54
#